data_AF-A0A0K8PNU2-F1
#
_entry.id   AF-A0A0K8PNU2-F1
#
_cell.length_a   1.000
_cell.length_b   1.000
_cell.length_c   1.000
_cell.angle_alpha   90.00
_cell.angle_beta   90.00
_cell.angle_gamma   90.00
#
_symmetry.space_group_name_H-M   'P 1'
#
loop_
_entity.id
_entity.type
_entity.pdbx_description
1 polymer ?
#
loop_
_entity_poly.entity_id
_entity_poly.type
_entity_poly.pdbx_seq_one_letter_code
_entity_poly.pdbx_strand_id
1 'polypeptide(L)'
;MGLTARIRTRDGWAVSHAVVTVADTTGAQALRAEADAEGAVRDATPLQPGAYTVIVTAVGYAPAAASVIVTASGRAEVGTVTLARQGGTELPPPGPWTVDPVHSSVAAVAQHLGISSVHGRFTEFSGSIEIAPDDVTKSRVEAVIRAGSIDTGNGMRDEHLKSPDFLDVERFPEITYRSTGLTATGSDRWTVHGELGMHGVVRPADLDLAYLGTGPDPWGGTRAAFRATTELHREDFAMNYNQVLQAGIAAIGTTLRVELDIQAVQGESLPAV
;
A
#
# COMPACT_ATOMS: atom_id res chain seq x y z
N MET A 1 -22.99 -32.23 3.16
CA MET A 1 -21.77 -31.44 3.34
C MET A 1 -21.44 -31.49 4.81
N GLY A 2 -20.38 -32.22 5.18
CA GLY A 2 -19.93 -32.36 6.55
C GLY A 2 -18.97 -31.26 7.00
N LEU A 3 -18.27 -30.59 6.07
CA LEU A 3 -17.41 -29.44 6.36
C LEU A 3 -17.60 -28.32 5.33
N THR A 4 -17.67 -27.07 5.79
CA THR A 4 -17.56 -25.88 4.94
C THR A 4 -16.66 -24.80 5.58
N ALA A 5 -15.76 -24.21 4.79
CA ALA A 5 -14.92 -23.08 5.20
C ALA A 5 -14.56 -22.18 3.99
N ARG A 6 -14.13 -20.94 4.27
CA ARG A 6 -13.47 -20.04 3.30
C ARG A 6 -12.13 -19.57 3.86
N ILE A 7 -11.04 -19.82 3.15
CA ILE A 7 -9.70 -19.46 3.59
C ILE A 7 -9.23 -18.22 2.83
N ARG A 8 -8.88 -17.17 3.58
CA ARG A 8 -8.59 -15.84 3.03
C ARG A 8 -7.31 -15.25 3.60
N THR A 9 -6.69 -14.34 2.87
CA THR A 9 -5.69 -13.41 3.43
C THR A 9 -6.40 -12.26 4.15
N ARG A 10 -5.64 -11.44 4.90
CA ARG A 10 -6.18 -10.24 5.56
C ARG A 10 -6.84 -9.27 4.57
N ASP A 11 -6.31 -9.20 3.34
CA ASP A 11 -6.79 -8.32 2.27
C ASP A 11 -7.89 -8.97 1.42
N GLY A 12 -8.42 -10.13 1.85
CA GLY A 12 -9.58 -10.78 1.23
C GLY A 12 -9.28 -11.72 0.07
N TRP A 13 -8.02 -11.94 -0.28
CA TRP A 13 -7.63 -12.88 -1.35
C TRP A 13 -7.82 -14.33 -0.92
N ALA A 14 -8.15 -15.19 -1.88
CA ALA A 14 -8.24 -16.63 -1.66
C ALA A 14 -6.86 -17.25 -1.38
N VAL A 15 -6.81 -18.24 -0.48
CA VAL A 15 -5.61 -19.09 -0.29
C VAL A 15 -5.91 -20.47 -0.81
N SER A 16 -5.59 -20.72 -2.08
CA SER A 16 -6.05 -21.90 -2.83
C SER A 16 -5.34 -23.20 -2.49
N HIS A 17 -4.14 -23.12 -1.88
CA HIS A 17 -3.37 -24.29 -1.43
C HIS A 17 -3.48 -24.53 0.07
N ALA A 18 -4.51 -23.96 0.72
CA ALA A 18 -4.76 -24.20 2.12
C ALA A 18 -5.29 -25.61 2.37
N VAL A 19 -4.83 -26.23 3.45
CA VAL A 19 -5.31 -27.52 3.93
C VAL A 19 -5.99 -27.33 5.27
N VAL A 20 -7.22 -27.83 5.37
CA VAL A 20 -8.04 -27.82 6.57
C VAL A 20 -8.04 -29.22 7.17
N THR A 21 -7.59 -29.32 8.42
CA THR A 21 -7.60 -30.55 9.21
C THR A 21 -8.59 -30.37 10.36
N VAL A 22 -9.54 -31.28 10.50
CA VAL A 22 -10.49 -31.31 11.62
C VAL A 22 -10.05 -32.41 12.58
N ALA A 23 -9.71 -32.02 13.81
CA ALA A 23 -9.27 -32.92 14.87
C ALA A 23 -10.32 -32.97 15.99
N ASP A 24 -10.56 -34.16 16.55
CA ASP A 24 -11.43 -34.34 17.70
C ASP A 24 -10.76 -33.88 19.02
N THR A 25 -11.47 -34.02 20.14
CA THR A 25 -10.97 -33.61 21.47
C THR A 25 -9.78 -34.42 21.97
N THR A 26 -9.48 -35.57 21.35
CA THR A 26 -8.28 -36.37 21.64
C THR A 26 -7.08 -35.97 20.78
N GLY A 27 -7.30 -35.09 19.80
CA GLY A 27 -6.31 -34.69 18.81
C GLY A 27 -6.24 -35.62 17.59
N ALA A 28 -7.14 -36.61 17.49
CA ALA A 28 -7.18 -37.51 16.34
C ALA A 28 -7.83 -36.81 15.14
N GLN A 29 -7.24 -36.99 13.95
CA GLN A 29 -7.77 -36.42 12.72
C GLN A 29 -9.09 -37.13 12.35
N ALA A 30 -10.19 -36.38 12.35
CA ALA A 30 -11.49 -36.83 11.90
C ALA A 30 -11.72 -36.58 10.39
N LEU A 31 -11.12 -35.50 9.85
CA LEU A 31 -11.26 -35.11 8.45
C LEU A 31 -10.06 -34.27 7.99
N ARG A 32 -9.74 -34.34 6.70
CA ARG A 32 -8.77 -33.45 6.04
C ARG A 32 -9.29 -33.11 4.64
N ALA A 33 -9.31 -31.82 4.30
CA ALA A 33 -9.76 -31.33 3.01
C ALA A 33 -8.88 -30.16 2.53
N GLU A 34 -8.76 -30.00 1.22
CA GLU A 34 -8.01 -28.92 0.59
C GLU A 34 -8.95 -27.82 0.10
N ALA A 35 -8.44 -26.59 0.02
CA ALA A 35 -9.15 -25.47 -0.57
C ALA A 35 -9.14 -25.55 -2.11
N ASP A 36 -10.17 -24.98 -2.75
CA ASP A 36 -10.21 -24.76 -4.19
C ASP A 36 -9.55 -23.43 -4.59
N ALA A 37 -9.59 -23.11 -5.90
CA ALA A 37 -9.00 -21.88 -6.44
C ALA A 37 -9.56 -20.60 -5.79
N GLU A 38 -10.81 -20.64 -5.32
CA GLU A 38 -11.49 -19.53 -4.64
C GLU A 38 -11.28 -19.56 -3.12
N GLY A 39 -10.46 -20.47 -2.61
CA GLY A 39 -10.18 -20.64 -1.19
C GLY A 39 -11.36 -21.27 -0.44
N ALA A 40 -12.36 -21.81 -1.12
CA ALA A 40 -13.46 -22.51 -0.48
C ALA A 40 -13.09 -23.96 -0.21
N VAL A 41 -13.54 -24.47 0.94
CA VAL A 41 -13.32 -25.86 1.37
C VAL A 41 -14.68 -26.49 1.57
N ARG A 42 -14.91 -27.62 0.92
CA ARG A 42 -16.16 -28.37 1.02
C ARG A 42 -15.85 -29.87 1.06
N ASP A 43 -16.34 -30.54 2.09
CA ASP A 43 -16.30 -31.99 2.17
C ASP A 43 -17.69 -32.54 2.52
N ALA A 44 -18.06 -33.67 1.94
CA ALA A 44 -19.37 -34.29 2.14
C ALA A 44 -19.41 -35.25 3.34
N THR A 45 -18.26 -35.69 3.84
CA THR A 45 -18.10 -36.71 4.88
C THR A 45 -18.70 -36.24 6.20
N PRO A 46 -19.75 -36.88 6.73
CA PRO A 46 -20.41 -36.46 7.95
C PRO A 46 -19.50 -36.66 9.17
N LEU A 47 -19.51 -35.70 10.10
CA LEU A 47 -18.81 -35.77 11.37
C LEU A 47 -19.77 -36.21 12.49
N GLN A 48 -19.26 -36.86 13.52
CA GLN A 48 -20.05 -37.19 14.69
C GLN A 48 -20.39 -35.92 15.48
N PRO A 49 -21.53 -35.84 16.19
CA PRO A 49 -21.84 -34.70 17.04
C PRO A 49 -20.79 -34.51 18.14
N GLY A 50 -20.26 -33.29 18.29
CA GLY A 50 -19.19 -33.01 19.24
C GLY A 50 -18.42 -31.74 18.95
N ALA A 51 -17.47 -31.41 19.83
CA ALA A 51 -16.53 -30.32 19.63
C ALA A 51 -15.30 -30.78 18.86
N TYR A 52 -14.84 -29.95 17.93
CA TYR A 52 -13.67 -30.20 17.10
C TYR A 52 -12.76 -28.96 17.05
N THR A 53 -11.48 -29.20 16.82
CA THR A 53 -10.52 -28.17 16.45
C THR A 53 -10.26 -28.24 14.95
N VAL A 54 -10.47 -27.12 14.28
CA VAL A 54 -10.15 -26.93 12.87
C VAL A 54 -8.80 -26.25 12.78
N ILE A 55 -7.84 -26.90 12.15
CA ILE A 55 -6.49 -26.39 11.92
C ILE A 55 -6.35 -26.11 10.43
N VAL A 56 -5.98 -24.90 10.09
CA VAL A 56 -5.75 -24.46 8.72
C VAL A 56 -4.27 -24.18 8.53
N THR A 57 -3.66 -24.84 7.56
CA THR A 57 -2.25 -24.67 7.21
C THR A 57 -2.11 -24.39 5.73
N ALA A 58 -1.20 -23.51 5.35
CA ALA A 58 -0.80 -23.31 3.98
C ALA A 58 0.68 -22.94 3.96
N VAL A 59 1.43 -23.42 2.96
CA VAL A 59 2.83 -23.03 2.79
C VAL A 59 2.91 -21.51 2.65
N GLY A 60 3.79 -20.87 3.42
CA GLY A 60 3.94 -19.40 3.46
C GLY A 60 2.98 -18.69 4.42
N TYR A 61 2.17 -19.41 5.19
CA TYR A 61 1.20 -18.83 6.12
C TYR A 61 1.33 -19.41 7.53
N ALA A 62 1.17 -18.54 8.53
CA ALA A 62 1.09 -18.95 9.91
C ALA A 62 -0.15 -19.82 10.10
N PRO A 63 -0.05 -21.00 10.74
CA PRO A 63 -1.20 -21.85 11.00
C PRO A 63 -2.27 -21.11 11.80
N ALA A 64 -3.53 -21.27 11.41
CA ALA A 64 -4.67 -20.78 12.16
C ALA A 64 -5.45 -21.96 12.75
N ALA A 65 -6.05 -21.77 13.92
CA ALA A 65 -6.92 -22.75 14.54
C ALA A 65 -8.23 -22.10 15.00
N ALA A 66 -9.34 -22.82 14.85
CA ALA A 66 -10.65 -22.42 15.31
C ALA A 66 -11.39 -23.62 15.92
N SER A 67 -12.27 -23.37 16.88
CA SER A 67 -13.15 -24.40 17.43
C SER A 67 -14.47 -24.41 16.66
N VAL A 68 -14.98 -25.60 16.36
CA VAL A 68 -16.31 -25.78 15.74
C VAL A 68 -17.10 -26.83 16.51
N ILE A 69 -18.41 -26.63 16.62
CA ILE A 69 -19.33 -27.61 17.22
C ILE A 69 -20.14 -28.24 16.08
N VAL A 70 -20.04 -29.56 15.98
CA VAL A 70 -20.87 -30.38 15.09
C VAL A 70 -22.12 -30.79 15.84
N THR A 71 -23.28 -30.44 15.30
CA THR A 71 -24.59 -30.82 15.86
C THR A 71 -25.05 -32.17 15.29
N ALA A 72 -26.25 -32.63 15.68
CA ALA A 72 -26.87 -33.85 15.14
C ALA A 72 -27.01 -33.86 13.59
N SER A 73 -26.86 -32.70 12.94
CA SER A 73 -26.82 -32.59 11.48
C SER A 73 -25.54 -33.17 10.84
N GLY A 74 -24.50 -33.43 11.64
CA GLY A 74 -23.20 -33.91 11.17
C GLY A 74 -22.40 -32.88 10.37
N ARG A 75 -22.77 -31.60 10.46
CA ARG A 75 -22.15 -30.48 9.72
C ARG A 75 -21.26 -29.62 10.62
N ALA A 76 -20.08 -29.29 10.12
CA ALA A 76 -19.18 -28.26 10.64
C ALA A 76 -19.18 -27.05 9.69
N GLU A 77 -19.72 -25.92 10.15
CA GLU A 77 -19.65 -24.64 9.44
C GLU A 77 -18.61 -23.75 10.12
N VAL A 78 -17.41 -23.66 9.54
CA VAL A 78 -16.27 -22.95 10.13
C VAL A 78 -16.32 -21.45 9.87
N GLY A 79 -17.00 -21.04 8.79
CA GLY A 79 -17.01 -19.66 8.32
C GLY A 79 -15.73 -19.26 7.59
N THR A 80 -15.33 -18.00 7.71
CA THR A 80 -14.09 -17.49 7.10
C THR A 80 -12.92 -17.62 8.08
N VAL A 81 -11.85 -18.28 7.65
CA VAL A 81 -10.58 -18.34 8.37
C VAL A 81 -9.57 -17.49 7.63
N THR A 82 -9.04 -16.47 8.31
CA THR A 82 -8.02 -15.59 7.76
C THR A 82 -6.63 -16.08 8.14
N LEU A 83 -5.79 -16.38 7.15
CA LEU A 83 -4.40 -16.73 7.35
C LEU A 83 -3.50 -15.49 7.26
N ALA A 84 -2.61 -15.34 8.23
CA ALA A 84 -1.50 -14.40 8.16
C ALA A 84 -0.33 -15.06 7.44
N ARG A 85 0.42 -14.32 6.61
CA ARG A 85 1.67 -14.84 6.04
C ARG A 85 2.67 -15.13 7.17
N GLN A 86 3.36 -16.26 7.12
CA GLN A 86 4.38 -16.61 8.12
C GLN A 86 5.67 -15.85 7.82
N GLY A 87 6.21 -15.10 8.79
CA GLY A 87 7.48 -14.38 8.64
C GLY A 87 7.40 -12.85 8.56
N GLY A 88 6.26 -12.24 8.89
CA GLY A 88 6.04 -10.82 8.60
C GLY A 88 5.79 -10.62 7.10
N THR A 89 5.74 -9.37 6.66
CA THR A 89 5.58 -9.06 5.24
C THR A 89 6.92 -9.29 4.57
N GLU A 90 7.02 -10.31 3.71
CA GLU A 90 8.24 -10.58 2.93
C GLU A 90 8.58 -9.32 2.13
N LEU A 91 9.65 -8.63 2.55
CA LEU A 91 10.10 -7.39 1.94
C LEU A 91 10.38 -7.61 0.46
N PRO A 92 10.32 -6.54 -0.36
CA PRO A 92 10.63 -6.66 -1.78
C PRO A 92 12.01 -7.33 -1.97
N PRO A 93 12.16 -8.21 -2.98
CA PRO A 93 13.46 -8.74 -3.35
C PRO A 93 14.51 -7.62 -3.50
N PRO A 94 15.76 -7.86 -3.04
CA PRO A 94 16.85 -6.91 -3.22
C PRO A 94 17.13 -6.54 -4.68
N GLY A 95 17.74 -5.37 -4.86
CA GLY A 95 18.13 -4.81 -6.15
C GLY A 95 17.23 -3.67 -6.61
N PRO A 96 17.34 -3.28 -7.89
CA PRO A 96 16.66 -2.12 -8.43
C PRO A 96 15.19 -2.39 -8.71
N TRP A 97 14.38 -1.36 -8.55
CA TRP A 97 12.97 -1.31 -8.89
C TRP A 97 12.65 0.03 -9.53
N THR A 98 11.81 -0.01 -10.55
CA THR A 98 11.38 1.17 -11.30
C THR A 98 9.91 1.44 -11.03
N VAL A 99 9.57 2.66 -10.59
CA VAL A 99 8.19 3.10 -10.41
C VAL A 99 7.48 3.08 -11.74
N ASP A 100 6.28 2.51 -11.76
CA ASP A 100 5.38 2.44 -12.90
C ASP A 100 4.39 3.62 -12.82
N PRO A 101 4.55 4.68 -13.64
CA PRO A 101 3.69 5.86 -13.55
C PRO A 101 2.24 5.59 -13.96
N VAL A 102 1.98 4.55 -14.76
CA VAL A 102 0.63 4.21 -15.24
C VAL A 102 -0.23 3.63 -14.11
N HIS A 103 0.39 2.90 -13.18
CA HIS A 103 -0.29 2.25 -12.05
C HIS A 103 0.03 2.91 -10.71
N SER A 104 0.55 4.14 -10.75
CA SER A 104 0.89 4.94 -9.57
C SER A 104 0.15 6.27 -9.56
N SER A 105 0.07 6.90 -8.40
CA SER A 105 -0.47 8.25 -8.25
C SER A 105 0.32 9.07 -7.23
N VAL A 106 0.45 10.37 -7.53
CA VAL A 106 1.04 11.38 -6.66
C VAL A 106 -0.01 12.47 -6.48
N ALA A 107 -0.67 12.49 -5.32
CA ALA A 107 -1.76 13.40 -5.02
C ALA A 107 -1.42 14.36 -3.87
N ALA A 108 -2.00 15.55 -3.92
CA ALA A 108 -1.94 16.55 -2.86
C ALA A 108 -3.33 17.09 -2.58
N VAL A 109 -3.64 17.29 -1.30
CA VAL A 109 -4.93 17.81 -0.83
C VAL A 109 -4.69 19.03 0.05
N ALA A 110 -5.32 20.14 -0.32
CA ALA A 110 -5.30 21.40 0.44
C ALA A 110 -6.72 21.74 0.91
N GLN A 111 -6.83 22.35 2.09
CA GLN A 111 -8.12 22.93 2.52
C GLN A 111 -8.35 24.29 1.85
N HIS A 112 -9.57 24.55 1.40
CA HIS A 112 -10.05 25.82 0.90
C HIS A 112 -11.06 26.40 1.89
N LEU A 113 -10.73 27.57 2.43
CA LEU A 113 -11.45 28.27 3.51
C LEU A 113 -11.68 27.43 4.78
N GLY A 114 -10.96 26.31 4.96
CA GLY A 114 -11.18 25.35 6.04
C GLY A 114 -12.52 24.60 5.98
N ILE A 115 -13.24 24.69 4.85
CA ILE A 115 -14.59 24.13 4.68
C ILE A 115 -14.59 22.98 3.65
N SER A 116 -13.80 23.14 2.59
CA SER A 116 -13.80 22.21 1.44
C SER A 116 -12.37 21.81 1.08
N SER A 117 -12.22 20.67 0.42
CA SER A 117 -10.90 20.18 -0.01
C SER A 117 -10.68 20.44 -1.50
N VAL A 118 -9.49 20.91 -1.85
CA VAL A 118 -8.98 20.98 -3.22
C VAL A 118 -8.03 19.81 -3.42
N HIS A 119 -8.34 18.97 -4.40
CA HIS A 119 -7.52 17.83 -4.77
C HIS A 119 -6.71 18.18 -6.02
N GLY A 120 -5.41 17.93 -5.98
CA GLY A 120 -4.52 17.98 -7.12
C GLY A 120 -3.75 16.67 -7.26
N ARG A 121 -3.33 16.36 -8.49
CA ARG A 121 -2.42 15.26 -8.79
C ARG A 121 -1.38 15.69 -9.80
N PHE A 122 -0.22 15.06 -9.77
CA PHE A 122 0.80 15.19 -10.81
C PHE A 122 0.69 14.01 -11.77
N THR A 123 0.68 14.28 -13.08
CA THR A 123 0.46 13.25 -14.11
C THR A 123 1.75 12.75 -14.76
N GLU A 124 2.85 13.45 -14.52
CA GLU A 124 4.16 13.10 -15.07
C GLU A 124 5.18 13.01 -13.93
N PHE A 125 5.64 11.78 -13.66
CA PHE A 125 6.65 11.49 -12.66
C PHE A 125 7.38 10.19 -12.99
N SER A 126 8.55 10.03 -12.38
CA SER A 126 9.36 8.82 -12.41
C SER A 126 10.00 8.61 -11.05
N GLY A 127 10.35 7.37 -10.74
CA GLY A 127 11.11 7.06 -9.53
C GLY A 127 11.85 5.73 -9.62
N SER A 128 12.90 5.63 -8.84
CA SER A 128 13.72 4.43 -8.68
C SER A 128 13.82 4.08 -7.20
N ILE A 129 13.73 2.79 -6.91
CA ILE A 129 13.88 2.24 -5.56
C ILE A 129 15.00 1.21 -5.62
N GLU A 130 15.98 1.33 -4.75
CA GLU A 130 17.05 0.34 -4.57
C GLU A 130 16.84 -0.35 -3.24
N ILE A 131 16.56 -1.66 -3.27
CA ILE A 131 16.35 -2.47 -2.07
C ILE A 131 17.66 -3.14 -1.68
N ALA A 132 18.18 -2.78 -0.51
CA ALA A 132 19.45 -3.31 -0.04
C ALA A 132 19.35 -4.81 0.34
N PRO A 133 20.36 -5.64 0.00
CA PRO A 133 20.29 -7.10 0.14
C PRO A 133 20.33 -7.64 1.57
N ASP A 134 21.14 -7.02 2.43
CA ASP A 134 21.37 -7.51 3.79
C ASP A 134 20.64 -6.69 4.85
N ASP A 135 20.33 -5.43 4.55
CA ASP A 135 19.82 -4.46 5.51
C ASP A 135 18.92 -3.45 4.80
N VAL A 136 17.61 -3.71 4.82
CA VAL A 136 16.60 -2.88 4.15
C VAL A 136 16.60 -1.42 4.62
N THR A 137 17.13 -1.12 5.81
CA THR A 137 17.22 0.27 6.31
C THR A 137 18.16 1.14 5.46
N LYS A 138 19.03 0.50 4.67
CA LYS A 138 19.96 1.13 3.72
C LYS A 138 19.40 1.27 2.31
N SER A 139 18.15 0.86 2.09
CA SER A 139 17.45 1.03 0.82
C SER A 139 17.32 2.52 0.47
N ARG A 140 17.19 2.83 -0.81
CA ARG A 140 17.12 4.20 -1.31
C ARG A 140 15.93 4.38 -2.23
N VAL A 141 15.35 5.58 -2.19
CA VAL A 141 14.28 6.03 -3.08
C VAL A 141 14.67 7.37 -3.66
N GLU A 142 14.54 7.50 -4.97
CA GLU A 142 14.67 8.76 -5.70
C GLU A 142 13.45 8.93 -6.59
N ALA A 143 12.90 10.14 -6.64
CA ALA A 143 11.78 10.46 -7.51
C ALA A 143 11.91 11.87 -8.10
N VAL A 144 11.41 12.01 -9.32
CA VAL A 144 11.31 13.27 -10.05
C VAL A 144 9.88 13.42 -10.54
N ILE A 145 9.26 14.55 -10.23
CA ILE A 145 7.90 14.90 -10.62
C ILE A 145 7.98 16.17 -11.47
N ARG A 146 7.28 16.21 -12.59
CA ARG A 146 7.20 17.43 -13.41
C ARG A 146 6.18 18.38 -12.80
N ALA A 147 6.65 19.51 -12.30
CA ALA A 147 5.83 20.50 -11.61
C ALA A 147 4.68 21.01 -12.49
N GLY A 148 4.94 21.16 -13.80
CA GLY A 148 3.96 21.58 -14.80
C GLY A 148 2.81 20.60 -15.05
N SER A 149 2.90 19.36 -14.55
CA SER A 149 1.89 18.31 -14.73
C SER A 149 0.78 18.34 -13.67
N ILE A 150 0.76 19.36 -12.81
CA ILE A 150 -0.30 19.55 -11.82
C ILE A 150 -1.66 19.68 -12.52
N ASP A 151 -2.62 18.88 -12.05
CA ASP A 151 -3.99 18.83 -12.51
C ASP A 151 -4.93 18.80 -11.30
N THR A 152 -5.75 19.84 -11.17
CA THR A 152 -6.81 19.95 -10.15
C THR A 152 -8.22 19.85 -10.74
N GLY A 153 -8.33 19.50 -12.03
CA GLY A 153 -9.57 19.53 -12.80
C GLY A 153 -10.07 20.94 -13.12
N ASN A 154 -9.24 21.98 -12.93
CA ASN A 154 -9.59 23.38 -13.22
C ASN A 154 -8.41 24.11 -13.84
N GLY A 155 -8.49 24.35 -15.16
CA GLY A 155 -7.39 24.93 -15.93
C GLY A 155 -6.90 26.29 -15.43
N MET A 156 -7.78 27.19 -15.00
CA MET A 156 -7.37 28.51 -14.47
C MET A 156 -6.57 28.37 -13.17
N ARG A 157 -6.97 27.45 -12.29
CA ARG A 157 -6.24 27.17 -11.06
C ARG A 157 -4.92 26.47 -11.35
N ASP A 158 -4.90 25.55 -12.32
CA ASP A 158 -3.69 24.85 -12.72
C ASP A 158 -2.66 25.82 -13.32
N GLU A 159 -3.11 26.79 -14.13
CA GLU A 159 -2.29 27.90 -14.63
C GLU A 159 -1.74 28.76 -13.48
N HIS A 160 -2.56 29.07 -12.47
CA HIS A 160 -2.10 29.84 -11.32
C HIS A 160 -1.09 29.06 -10.47
N LEU A 161 -1.33 27.77 -10.22
CA LEU A 161 -0.40 26.92 -9.48
C LEU A 161 0.96 26.77 -10.18
N LYS A 162 1.00 26.93 -11.51
CA LYS A 162 2.24 26.88 -12.29
C LYS A 162 3.02 28.21 -12.26
N SER A 163 2.39 29.30 -11.84
CA SER A 163 2.98 30.65 -11.87
C SER A 163 4.02 30.86 -10.75
N PRO A 164 4.76 32.00 -10.78
CA PRO A 164 5.69 32.40 -9.72
C PRO A 164 5.08 32.60 -8.33
N ASP A 165 3.75 32.65 -8.21
CA ASP A 165 3.07 32.71 -6.91
C ASP A 165 3.13 31.35 -6.16
N PHE A 166 3.36 30.26 -6.90
CA PHE A 166 3.35 28.88 -6.42
C PHE A 166 4.56 28.09 -6.93
N LEU A 167 4.39 27.22 -7.93
CA LEU A 167 5.44 26.27 -8.32
C LEU A 167 6.55 26.91 -9.19
N ASP A 168 6.29 28.06 -9.82
CA ASP A 168 7.20 28.77 -10.73
C ASP A 168 7.87 27.81 -11.74
N VAL A 169 7.04 27.09 -12.50
CA VAL A 169 7.49 25.92 -13.29
C VAL A 169 8.44 26.27 -14.43
N GLU A 170 8.48 27.54 -14.84
CA GLU A 170 9.46 28.04 -15.80
C GLU A 170 10.87 28.04 -15.21
N ARG A 171 11.00 28.33 -13.91
CA ARG A 171 12.29 28.38 -13.20
C ARG A 171 12.61 27.09 -12.47
N PHE A 172 11.59 26.38 -11.97
CA PHE A 172 11.71 25.13 -11.22
C PHE A 172 10.81 24.05 -11.84
N PRO A 173 11.20 23.47 -12.99
CA PRO A 173 10.35 22.55 -13.73
C PRO A 173 10.14 21.19 -13.03
N GLU A 174 10.98 20.87 -12.03
CA GLU A 174 10.99 19.58 -11.36
C GLU A 174 10.85 19.72 -9.84
N ILE A 175 10.08 18.81 -9.26
CA ILE A 175 10.03 18.52 -7.83
C ILE A 175 10.80 17.22 -7.63
N THR A 176 11.76 17.19 -6.71
CA THR A 176 12.65 16.04 -6.50
C THR A 176 12.53 15.51 -5.10
N TYR A 177 12.51 14.18 -4.93
CA TYR A 177 12.60 13.54 -3.63
C TYR A 177 13.81 12.61 -3.58
N ARG A 178 14.58 12.66 -2.49
CA ARG A 178 15.69 11.74 -2.25
C ARG A 178 15.67 11.26 -0.81
N SER A 179 15.60 9.95 -0.61
CA SER A 179 15.64 9.36 0.72
C SER A 179 17.02 9.50 1.37
N THR A 180 17.05 9.67 2.68
CA THR A 180 18.27 9.70 3.50
C THR A 180 18.37 8.51 4.45
N GLY A 181 17.29 7.77 4.69
CA GLY A 181 17.29 6.53 5.46
C GLY A 181 15.88 5.99 5.69
N LEU A 182 15.79 4.76 6.21
CA LEU A 182 14.53 4.10 6.54
C LEU A 182 14.50 3.63 8.00
N THR A 183 13.40 3.87 8.69
CA THR A 183 13.15 3.37 10.05
C THR A 183 11.91 2.48 10.07
N ALA A 184 12.02 1.27 10.62
CA ALA A 184 10.87 0.38 10.78
C ALA A 184 9.93 0.91 11.87
N THR A 185 8.64 1.00 11.55
CA THR A 185 7.57 1.39 12.50
C THR A 185 6.53 0.29 12.71
N GLY A 186 6.64 -0.80 11.96
CA GLY A 186 5.81 -2.00 12.07
C GLY A 186 6.34 -3.11 11.15
N SER A 187 5.57 -4.20 11.00
CA SER A 187 5.96 -5.34 10.15
C SER A 187 5.96 -5.01 8.64
N ASP A 188 5.09 -4.09 8.23
CA ASP A 188 4.88 -3.58 6.87
C ASP A 188 4.95 -2.06 6.81
N ARG A 189 5.35 -1.41 7.91
CA ARG A 189 5.31 0.04 8.07
C ARG A 189 6.71 0.59 8.31
N TRP A 190 6.99 1.69 7.62
CA TRP A 190 8.29 2.34 7.62
C TRP A 190 8.12 3.85 7.61
N THR A 191 9.06 4.56 8.22
CA THR A 191 9.30 5.96 7.89
C THR A 191 10.43 6.02 6.89
N VAL A 192 10.17 6.56 5.69
CA VAL A 192 11.23 6.92 4.72
C VAL A 192 11.63 8.35 5.02
N HIS A 193 12.80 8.52 5.61
CA HIS A 193 13.38 9.85 5.80
C HIS A 193 13.91 10.35 4.47
N GLY A 194 13.72 11.63 4.17
CA GLY A 194 14.19 12.19 2.91
C GLY A 194 14.13 13.69 2.82
N GLU A 195 14.61 14.18 1.67
CA GLU A 195 14.65 15.59 1.32
C GLU A 195 13.77 15.81 0.09
N LEU A 196 12.87 16.79 0.19
CA LEU A 196 12.03 17.26 -0.89
C LEU A 196 12.58 18.59 -1.40
N GLY A 197 12.90 18.65 -2.69
CA GLY A 197 13.22 19.85 -3.43
C GLY A 197 11.99 20.34 -4.19
N MET A 198 11.53 21.55 -3.91
CA MET A 198 10.37 22.17 -4.56
C MET A 198 10.53 23.69 -4.56
N HIS A 199 10.21 24.33 -5.69
CA HIS A 199 10.29 25.79 -5.84
C HIS A 199 11.67 26.39 -5.42
N GLY A 200 12.74 25.68 -5.78
CA GLY A 200 14.13 26.09 -5.46
C GLY A 200 14.56 25.91 -4.00
N VAL A 201 13.71 25.35 -3.14
CA VAL A 201 13.99 25.12 -1.72
C VAL A 201 14.04 23.62 -1.44
N VAL A 202 15.02 23.19 -0.64
CA VAL A 202 15.13 21.81 -0.13
C VAL A 202 14.77 21.77 1.35
N ARG A 203 13.87 20.85 1.71
CA ARG A 203 13.41 20.63 3.10
C ARG A 203 13.34 19.14 3.42
N PRO A 204 13.57 18.74 4.68
CA PRO A 204 13.22 17.40 5.13
C PRO A 204 11.73 17.12 4.92
N ALA A 205 11.40 15.94 4.43
CA ALA A 205 10.05 15.46 4.25
C ALA A 205 10.03 13.94 4.47
N ASP A 206 9.54 13.52 5.63
CA ASP A 206 9.44 12.10 5.97
C ASP A 206 8.13 11.53 5.40
N LEU A 207 8.21 10.34 4.80
CA LEU A 207 7.04 9.62 4.30
C LEU A 207 6.69 8.49 5.27
N ASP A 208 5.44 8.44 5.74
CA ASP A 208 4.87 7.27 6.41
C ASP A 208 4.44 6.26 5.35
N LEU A 209 5.22 5.19 5.21
CA LEU A 209 5.12 4.17 4.17
C LEU A 209 4.46 2.90 4.73
N ALA A 210 3.54 2.35 3.95
CA ALA A 210 3.02 1.01 4.07
C ALA A 210 3.42 0.19 2.83
N TYR A 211 4.05 -0.95 3.05
CA TYR A 211 4.34 -1.93 2.01
C TYR A 211 3.17 -2.91 1.90
N LEU A 212 2.59 -3.00 0.69
CA LEU A 212 1.35 -3.74 0.43
C LEU A 212 1.61 -5.15 -0.13
N GLY A 213 2.88 -5.52 -0.31
CA GLY A 213 3.31 -6.82 -0.80
C GLY A 213 3.89 -6.81 -2.22
N THR A 214 4.40 -7.97 -2.61
CA THR A 214 4.90 -8.28 -3.95
C THR A 214 4.13 -9.44 -4.58
N GLY A 215 4.18 -9.51 -5.91
CA GLY A 215 3.63 -10.60 -6.70
C GLY A 215 4.15 -10.62 -8.14
N PRO A 216 3.81 -11.66 -8.93
CA PRO A 216 4.18 -11.72 -10.33
C PRO A 216 3.53 -10.58 -11.13
N ASP A 217 4.30 -9.96 -12.03
CA ASP A 217 3.80 -8.93 -12.92
C ASP A 217 3.18 -9.55 -14.19
N PRO A 218 1.97 -9.13 -14.65
CA PRO A 218 1.35 -9.69 -15.85
C PRO A 218 2.17 -9.54 -17.13
N TRP A 219 3.09 -8.56 -17.18
CA TRP A 219 3.99 -8.32 -18.31
C TRP A 219 5.38 -8.95 -18.14
N GLY A 220 5.57 -9.74 -17.07
CA GLY A 220 6.81 -10.45 -16.75
C GLY A 220 7.61 -9.79 -15.62
N GLY A 221 8.24 -10.63 -14.78
CA GLY A 221 9.00 -10.18 -13.61
C GLY A 221 8.15 -10.08 -12.34
N THR A 222 8.59 -9.22 -11.42
CA THR A 222 7.97 -9.03 -10.09
C THR A 222 7.51 -7.59 -9.93
N ARG A 223 6.34 -7.39 -9.31
CA ARG A 223 5.78 -6.09 -8.96
C ARG A 223 5.63 -5.96 -7.45
N ALA A 224 5.88 -4.76 -6.94
CA ALA A 224 5.65 -4.36 -5.56
C ALA A 224 4.64 -3.21 -5.50
N ALA A 225 3.88 -3.14 -4.41
CA ALA A 225 2.95 -2.04 -4.15
C ALA A 225 3.25 -1.37 -2.80
N PHE A 226 3.13 -0.05 -2.78
CA PHE A 226 3.38 0.79 -1.62
C PHE A 226 2.31 1.88 -1.52
N ARG A 227 2.00 2.27 -0.30
CA ARG A 227 1.26 3.51 0.00
C ARG A 227 2.10 4.38 0.89
N ALA A 228 2.14 5.68 0.64
CA ALA A 228 2.82 6.60 1.54
C ALA A 228 2.07 7.92 1.71
N THR A 229 2.24 8.53 2.87
CA THR A 229 1.66 9.85 3.17
C THR A 229 2.66 10.76 3.85
N THR A 230 2.51 12.06 3.63
CA THR A 230 3.20 13.10 4.41
C THR A 230 2.37 14.37 4.49
N GLU A 231 2.74 15.26 5.38
CA GLU A 231 2.17 16.60 5.51
C GLU A 231 3.25 17.63 5.23
N LEU A 232 2.95 18.61 4.37
CA LEU A 232 3.85 19.68 4.01
C LEU A 232 3.21 21.04 4.33
N HIS A 233 4.02 22.04 4.60
CA HIS A 233 3.57 23.43 4.63
C HIS A 233 4.17 24.19 3.45
N ARG A 234 3.31 24.79 2.62
CA ARG A 234 3.76 25.47 1.39
C ARG A 234 4.72 26.65 1.65
N GLU A 235 4.61 27.27 2.82
CA GLU A 235 5.47 28.38 3.25
C GLU A 235 6.93 27.92 3.45
N ASP A 236 7.17 26.66 3.82
CA ASP A 236 8.52 26.10 3.95
C ASP A 236 9.29 26.10 2.62
N PHE A 237 8.55 26.14 1.50
CA PHE A 237 9.04 26.16 0.13
C PHE A 237 8.88 27.54 -0.53
N ALA A 238 8.75 28.60 0.28
CA ALA A 238 8.60 29.98 -0.15
C ALA A 238 7.34 30.28 -0.98
N MET A 239 6.35 29.38 -1.00
CA MET A 239 5.05 29.61 -1.64
C MET A 239 4.12 30.32 -0.65
N ASN A 240 4.22 31.65 -0.58
CA ASN A 240 3.55 32.48 0.42
C ASN A 240 2.26 33.16 -0.06
N TYR A 241 1.86 32.94 -1.33
CA TYR A 241 0.66 33.58 -1.88
C TYR A 241 -0.57 33.31 -1.00
N ASN A 242 -1.33 34.35 -0.64
CA ASN A 242 -2.61 34.14 0.00
C ASN A 242 -3.56 35.29 -0.36
N GLN A 243 -4.73 34.96 -0.89
CA GLN A 243 -5.80 35.94 -1.01
C GLN A 243 -6.49 36.01 0.36
N VAL A 244 -6.26 37.11 1.08
CA VAL A 244 -6.91 37.36 2.37
C VAL A 244 -8.26 38.02 2.11
N LEU A 245 -9.35 37.40 2.57
CA LEU A 245 -10.69 37.97 2.46
C LEU A 245 -10.94 39.04 3.53
N GLN A 246 -12.01 39.83 3.35
CA GLN A 246 -12.40 40.96 4.21
C GLN A 246 -12.46 40.67 5.73
N ALA A 247 -12.51 39.40 6.13
CA ALA A 247 -12.58 38.95 7.52
C ALA A 247 -11.23 38.41 8.08
N GLY A 248 -10.11 38.56 7.36
CA GLY A 248 -8.80 38.03 7.80
C GLY A 248 -8.65 36.51 7.63
N ILE A 249 -9.59 35.85 6.96
CA ILE A 249 -9.57 34.41 6.67
C ILE A 249 -8.72 34.18 5.41
N ALA A 250 -7.72 33.32 5.52
CA ALA A 250 -6.94 32.82 4.40
C ALA A 250 -7.83 32.01 3.45
N ALA A 251 -7.80 32.33 2.15
CA ALA A 251 -8.56 31.57 1.15
C ALA A 251 -8.06 30.12 1.02
N ILE A 252 -6.76 29.91 1.17
CA ILE A 252 -6.10 28.63 0.93
C ILE A 252 -5.32 28.22 2.18
N GLY A 253 -5.57 27.01 2.67
CA GLY A 253 -4.83 26.39 3.76
C GLY A 253 -3.34 26.30 3.42
N THR A 254 -2.50 26.44 4.45
CA THR A 254 -1.04 26.39 4.29
C THR A 254 -0.50 24.96 4.32
N THR A 255 -1.26 24.05 4.93
CA THR A 255 -0.99 22.62 4.99
C THR A 255 -1.46 21.88 3.73
N LEU A 256 -0.60 21.01 3.22
CA LEU A 256 -0.85 20.08 2.13
C LEU A 256 -0.69 18.65 2.65
N ARG A 257 -1.73 17.83 2.52
CA ARG A 257 -1.59 16.38 2.71
C ARG A 257 -1.19 15.74 1.39
N VAL A 258 -0.07 15.04 1.38
CA VAL A 258 0.42 14.27 0.23
C VAL A 258 0.02 12.82 0.40
N GLU A 259 -0.49 12.23 -0.67
CA GLU A 259 -0.90 10.83 -0.74
C GLU A 259 -0.26 10.18 -1.97
N LEU A 260 0.44 9.08 -1.74
CA LEU A 260 1.13 8.30 -2.76
C LEU A 260 0.56 6.89 -2.76
N ASP A 261 0.11 6.42 -3.92
CA ASP A 261 -0.15 5.00 -4.19
C ASP A 261 0.80 4.59 -5.31
N ILE A 262 1.78 3.75 -5.01
CA ILE A 262 2.92 3.47 -5.89
C ILE A 262 2.95 1.99 -6.23
N GLN A 263 3.11 1.69 -7.51
CA GLN A 263 3.54 0.37 -7.96
C GLN A 263 4.92 0.48 -8.62
N ALA A 264 5.77 -0.51 -8.37
CA ALA A 264 7.09 -0.60 -8.97
C ALA A 264 7.34 -2.00 -9.51
N VAL A 265 8.08 -2.09 -10.61
CA VAL A 265 8.49 -3.35 -11.23
C VAL A 265 9.97 -3.56 -10.96
N GLN A 266 10.36 -4.80 -10.67
CA GLN A 266 11.75 -5.16 -10.42
C GLN A 266 12.59 -4.98 -11.69
N GLY A 267 13.72 -4.30 -11.55
CA GLY A 267 14.63 -3.93 -12.63
C GLY A 267 14.84 -2.43 -12.76
N GLU A 268 15.81 -2.05 -13.62
CA GLU A 268 16.16 -0.65 -13.92
C GLU A 268 15.24 -0.01 -14.98
N SER A 269 14.30 -0.77 -15.53
CA SER A 269 13.36 -0.31 -16.55
C SER A 269 12.02 -1.01 -16.45
N LEU A 270 10.96 -0.35 -16.91
CA LEU A 270 9.65 -0.98 -17.08
C LEU A 270 9.69 -2.03 -18.21
N PRO A 271 8.88 -3.10 -18.13
CA PRO A 271 8.73 -4.06 -19.22
C PRO A 271 8.29 -3.37 -20.51
N ALA A 272 8.79 -3.86 -21.66
CA ALA A 272 8.25 -3.46 -22.95
C ALA A 272 6.84 -4.04 -23.10
N VAL A 273 5.84 -3.16 -23.24
CA VAL A 273 4.44 -3.53 -23.50
C VAL A 273 4.24 -3.84 -24.98
#